data_AF-L1JPX4-F1
#
_entry.id   AF-L1JPX4-F1
#
_cell.length_a   1.000
_cell.length_b   1.000
_cell.length_c   1.000
_cell.angle_alpha   90.00
_cell.angle_beta   90.00
_cell.angle_gamma   90.00
#
_symmetry.space_group_name_H-M   'P 1'
#
loop_
_entity.id
_entity.type
_entity.pdbx_description
1 polymer ?
#
loop_
_entity_poly.entity_id
_entity_poly.type
_entity_poly.pdbx_seq_one_letter_code
_entity_poly.pdbx_strand_id
1 'polypeptide(L)'
;MEKNQVETSKWKEYLSSCPKSFHNALDLTTEEIEELQGSPALDYLVQQKNDLRQLYEDLFPKLSQAFPEVQRYKSELGRVEVQLLAPVKAGEQIFIYYGALSTASELTRFGFCDRDNPNDTVPFELDLSEMTELQRKAMEVWEFRPDVQQLLKRDGLPSWRLLAMLRILHLNQLSVANEKLVWGTMEELLNAVTAGYPTRLEEDISRLEEGKRSSSMSAGMIACISHVISQKLIVEENLKTVKNKMMNLLTQDQ
;
A
#
# COMPACT_ATOMS: atom_id res chain seq x y z
N MET A 1 -25.31 6.51 18.19
CA MET A 1 -26.29 7.61 18.10
C MET A 1 -27.67 7.02 18.27
N GLU A 2 -28.44 7.47 19.27
CA GLU A 2 -29.84 7.06 19.42
C GLU A 2 -30.63 7.51 18.18
N LYS A 3 -31.51 6.64 17.67
CA LYS A 3 -32.36 6.87 16.48
C LYS A 3 -33.10 8.23 16.49
N ASN A 4 -33.33 8.79 17.68
CA ASN A 4 -34.07 10.04 17.87
C ASN A 4 -33.31 11.32 17.49
N GLN A 5 -31.97 11.31 17.43
CA GLN A 5 -31.20 12.52 17.08
C GLN A 5 -31.05 12.77 15.57
N VAL A 6 -31.27 11.74 14.75
CA VAL A 6 -31.11 11.83 13.28
C VAL A 6 -32.35 12.47 12.64
N GLU A 7 -33.53 12.23 13.21
CA GLU A 7 -34.82 12.70 12.69
C GLU A 7 -34.96 14.23 12.68
N THR A 8 -34.35 14.90 13.64
CA THR A 8 -34.41 16.36 13.82
C THR A 8 -33.15 17.09 13.31
N SER A 9 -32.19 16.35 12.76
CA SER A 9 -30.92 16.92 12.30
C SER A 9 -31.06 17.68 10.99
N LYS A 10 -30.41 18.85 10.89
CA LYS A 10 -30.24 19.59 9.62
C LYS A 10 -29.61 18.73 8.52
N TRP A 11 -28.81 17.74 8.90
CA TRP A 11 -28.06 16.88 7.98
C TRP A 11 -28.77 15.53 7.70
N LYS A 12 -30.05 15.38 8.09
CA LYS A 12 -30.80 14.13 7.94
C LYS A 12 -30.72 13.56 6.52
N GLU A 13 -30.92 14.40 5.50
CA GLU A 13 -30.89 13.96 4.10
C GLU A 13 -29.52 13.42 3.69
N TYR A 14 -28.44 14.16 4.00
CA TYR A 14 -27.06 13.73 3.76
C TYR A 14 -26.74 12.43 4.48
N LEU A 15 -26.99 12.36 5.79
CA LEU A 15 -26.72 11.17 6.60
C LEU A 15 -27.52 9.95 6.14
N SER A 16 -28.74 10.16 5.63
CA SER A 16 -29.57 9.09 5.07
C SER A 16 -29.07 8.59 3.71
N SER A 17 -28.34 9.43 2.97
CA SER A 17 -27.71 9.06 1.69
C SER A 17 -26.37 8.33 1.84
N CYS A 18 -25.75 8.40 3.02
CA CYS A 18 -24.47 7.74 3.27
C CYS A 18 -24.58 6.22 3.12
N PRO A 19 -23.53 5.55 2.59
CA PRO A 19 -23.44 4.10 2.61
C PRO A 19 -23.52 3.56 4.05
N LYS A 20 -24.21 2.43 4.21
CA LYS A 20 -24.38 1.75 5.52
C LYS A 20 -23.37 0.63 5.75
N SER A 21 -22.67 0.22 4.70
CA SER A 21 -21.65 -0.82 4.70
C SER A 21 -20.49 -0.35 3.82
N PHE A 22 -19.26 -0.60 4.27
CA PHE A 22 -18.06 -0.34 3.49
C PHE A 22 -17.31 -1.65 3.24
N HIS A 23 -16.29 -1.59 2.40
CA HIS A 23 -15.37 -2.70 2.14
C HIS A 23 -13.92 -2.31 2.46
N ASN A 24 -13.75 -1.32 3.35
CA ASN A 24 -12.44 -0.84 3.79
C ASN A 24 -11.86 -1.74 4.89
N ALA A 25 -10.62 -1.46 5.31
CA ALA A 25 -9.88 -2.22 6.32
C ALA A 25 -10.68 -2.66 7.56
N LEU A 26 -11.62 -1.83 8.00
CA LEU A 26 -12.36 -2.05 9.23
C LEU A 26 -13.49 -3.07 9.04
N ASP A 27 -14.09 -3.09 7.85
CA ASP A 27 -15.27 -3.88 7.49
C ASP A 27 -14.93 -5.19 6.75
N LEU A 28 -13.66 -5.40 6.36
CA LEU A 28 -13.23 -6.68 5.76
C LEU A 28 -13.49 -7.85 6.70
N THR A 29 -14.02 -8.94 6.15
CA THR A 29 -14.25 -10.19 6.88
C THR A 29 -12.92 -10.92 7.14
N THR A 30 -12.92 -11.88 8.08
CA THR A 30 -11.72 -12.70 8.33
C THR A 30 -11.27 -13.43 7.07
N GLU A 31 -12.20 -13.99 6.30
CA GLU A 31 -11.92 -14.67 5.03
C GLU A 31 -11.30 -13.72 3.99
N GLU A 32 -11.76 -12.47 3.91
CA GLU A 32 -11.20 -11.48 3.00
C GLU A 32 -9.81 -11.01 3.44
N ILE A 33 -9.55 -10.93 4.74
CA ILE A 33 -8.23 -10.58 5.30
C ILE A 33 -7.22 -11.70 5.06
N GLU A 34 -7.65 -12.96 5.12
CA GLU A 34 -6.80 -14.13 4.86
C GLU A 34 -6.21 -14.12 3.45
N GLU A 35 -6.91 -13.56 2.45
CA GLU A 35 -6.34 -13.39 1.10
C GLU A 35 -5.10 -12.50 1.06
N LEU A 36 -4.91 -11.63 2.05
CA LEU A 36 -3.74 -10.75 2.13
C LEU A 36 -2.53 -11.42 2.76
N GLN A 37 -2.59 -12.72 3.05
CA GLN A 37 -1.46 -13.45 3.63
C GLN A 37 -0.19 -13.30 2.78
N GLY A 38 0.92 -12.97 3.45
CA GLY A 38 2.21 -12.68 2.80
C GLY A 38 2.36 -11.26 2.27
N SER A 39 1.27 -10.48 2.22
CA SER A 39 1.33 -9.07 1.85
C SER A 39 1.83 -8.21 3.03
N PRO A 40 2.78 -7.28 2.80
CA PRO A 40 3.13 -6.26 3.79
C PRO A 40 1.95 -5.38 4.22
N ALA A 41 0.87 -5.33 3.42
CA ALA A 41 -0.33 -4.57 3.76
C ALA A 41 -1.15 -5.23 4.88
N LEU A 42 -1.01 -6.54 5.10
CA LEU A 42 -1.74 -7.27 6.14
C LEU A 42 -1.39 -6.76 7.53
N ASP A 43 -0.09 -6.64 7.84
CA ASP A 43 0.36 -6.16 9.15
C ASP A 43 -0.11 -4.73 9.41
N TYR A 44 -0.04 -3.88 8.38
CA TYR A 44 -0.54 -2.52 8.44
C TYR A 44 -2.06 -2.47 8.71
N LEU A 45 -2.84 -3.31 8.02
CA LEU A 45 -4.29 -3.40 8.20
C LEU A 45 -4.66 -3.82 9.63
N VAL A 46 -4.01 -4.87 10.13
CA VAL A 46 -4.25 -5.38 11.49
C VAL A 46 -3.88 -4.33 12.53
N GLN A 47 -2.74 -3.65 12.36
CA GLN A 47 -2.30 -2.58 13.25
C GLN A 47 -3.30 -1.42 13.26
N GLN A 48 -3.70 -0.91 12.08
CA GLN A 48 -4.66 0.18 11.98
C GLN A 48 -6.00 -0.15 12.64
N LYS A 49 -6.50 -1.38 12.47
CA LYS A 49 -7.74 -1.84 13.11
C LYS A 49 -7.64 -1.85 14.63
N ASN A 50 -6.49 -2.30 15.17
CA ASN A 50 -6.24 -2.29 16.60
C ASN A 50 -6.11 -0.87 17.16
N ASP A 51 -5.33 -0.01 16.49
CA ASP A 51 -5.11 1.39 16.90
C ASP A 51 -6.43 2.17 16.93
N LEU A 52 -7.26 2.03 15.89
CA LEU A 52 -8.53 2.74 15.80
C LEU A 52 -9.53 2.24 16.85
N ARG A 53 -9.56 0.92 17.12
CA ARG A 53 -10.38 0.36 18.20
C ARG A 53 -9.93 0.91 19.56
N GLN A 54 -8.63 0.92 19.84
CA GLN A 54 -8.11 1.43 21.10
C GLN A 54 -8.40 2.94 21.24
N LEU A 55 -8.17 3.73 20.20
CA LEU A 55 -8.50 5.15 20.20
C LEU A 55 -9.99 5.37 20.47
N TYR A 56 -10.87 4.58 19.86
CA TYR A 56 -12.30 4.67 20.12
C TYR A 56 -12.62 4.32 21.58
N GLU A 57 -12.13 3.19 22.10
CA GLU A 57 -12.37 2.75 23.48
C GLU A 57 -11.83 3.73 24.53
N ASP A 58 -10.68 4.34 24.28
CA ASP A 58 -10.04 5.27 25.20
C ASP A 58 -10.66 6.67 25.16
N LEU A 59 -11.00 7.15 23.95
CA LEU A 59 -11.36 8.54 23.71
C LEU A 59 -12.88 8.74 23.67
N PHE A 60 -13.63 7.85 23.03
CA PHE A 60 -15.07 8.03 22.84
C PHE A 60 -15.84 8.09 24.17
N PRO A 61 -15.62 7.20 25.16
CA PRO A 61 -16.31 7.31 26.45
C PRO A 61 -16.00 8.63 27.17
N LYS A 62 -14.74 9.06 27.14
CA LYS A 62 -14.30 10.30 27.80
C LYS A 62 -14.87 11.54 27.12
N LEU A 63 -14.84 11.59 25.78
CA LEU A 63 -15.38 12.71 25.02
C LEU A 63 -16.91 12.77 25.07
N SER A 64 -17.59 11.63 24.98
CA SER A 64 -19.06 11.60 25.06
C SER A 64 -19.59 12.01 26.43
N GLN A 65 -18.85 11.71 27.50
CA GLN A 65 -19.19 12.15 28.85
C GLN A 65 -18.81 13.61 29.12
N ALA A 66 -17.61 14.04 28.74
CA ALA A 66 -17.11 15.39 29.05
C ALA A 66 -17.70 16.47 28.12
N PHE A 67 -18.07 16.09 26.91
CA PHE A 67 -18.51 17.02 25.87
C PHE A 67 -19.73 16.48 25.10
N PRO A 68 -20.90 16.38 25.75
CA PRO A 68 -22.13 15.92 25.10
C PRO A 68 -22.57 16.83 23.93
N GLU A 69 -22.05 18.07 23.84
CA GLU A 69 -22.40 19.08 22.83
C GLU A 69 -21.31 19.35 21.78
N VAL A 70 -20.18 18.61 21.75
CA VAL A 70 -19.11 18.88 20.78
C VAL A 70 -19.51 18.44 19.38
N GLN A 71 -20.10 19.39 18.65
CA GLN A 71 -20.05 19.48 17.19
C GLN A 71 -20.07 20.95 16.78
N ARG A 72 -18.90 21.57 16.63
CA ARG A 72 -18.76 22.82 15.86
C ARG A 72 -17.33 23.02 15.41
N TYR A 73 -17.01 22.43 14.26
CA TYR A 73 -15.94 22.96 13.42
C TYR A 73 -16.60 23.97 12.48
N LYS A 74 -16.15 25.23 12.52
CA LYS A 74 -16.62 26.29 11.62
C LYS A 74 -15.43 26.66 10.73
N SER A 75 -15.46 26.21 9.47
CA SER A 75 -14.48 26.65 8.48
C SER A 75 -14.86 28.04 7.97
N GLU A 76 -13.86 28.89 7.72
CA GLU A 76 -14.03 30.31 7.45
C GLU A 76 -14.39 30.65 6.00
N LEU A 77 -14.43 29.67 5.08
CA LEU A 77 -14.55 29.93 3.63
C LEU A 77 -15.89 29.57 3.00
N GLY A 78 -16.86 29.06 3.75
CA GLY A 78 -18.29 29.00 3.35
C GLY A 78 -18.66 28.20 2.09
N ARG A 79 -17.71 27.62 1.35
CA ARG A 79 -17.94 26.77 0.18
C ARG A 79 -16.70 25.95 -0.18
N VAL A 80 -16.91 24.83 -0.88
CA VAL A 80 -15.87 24.03 -1.54
C VAL A 80 -16.13 24.07 -3.04
N GLU A 81 -15.12 24.42 -3.83
CA GLU A 81 -15.18 24.41 -5.29
C GLU A 81 -14.33 23.23 -5.81
N VAL A 82 -14.90 22.43 -6.70
CA VAL A 82 -14.22 21.29 -7.34
C VAL A 82 -14.24 21.49 -8.85
N GLN A 83 -13.07 21.46 -9.47
CA GLN A 83 -12.92 21.57 -10.93
C GLN A 83 -12.90 20.19 -11.56
N LEU A 84 -13.43 20.09 -12.79
CA LEU A 84 -13.36 18.86 -13.56
C LEU A 84 -11.91 18.57 -13.97
N LEU A 85 -11.48 17.32 -13.79
CA LEU A 85 -10.15 16.87 -14.21
C LEU A 85 -10.04 16.69 -15.73
N ALA A 86 -11.16 16.37 -16.38
CA ALA A 86 -11.26 16.17 -17.82
C ALA A 86 -12.68 16.53 -18.30
N PRO A 87 -12.89 16.77 -19.61
CA PRO A 87 -14.23 16.94 -20.17
C PRO A 87 -15.11 15.69 -19.94
N VAL A 88 -16.37 15.90 -19.54
CA VAL A 88 -17.35 14.82 -19.28
C VAL A 88 -18.62 15.09 -20.10
N LYS A 89 -19.14 14.08 -20.80
CA LYS A 89 -20.39 14.22 -21.57
C LYS A 89 -21.61 14.00 -20.69
N ALA A 90 -22.77 14.49 -21.14
CA ALA A 90 -24.03 14.23 -20.46
C ALA A 90 -24.29 12.71 -20.36
N GLY A 91 -24.53 12.22 -19.14
CA GLY A 91 -24.72 10.80 -18.85
C GLY A 91 -23.46 10.04 -18.46
N GLU A 92 -22.26 10.64 -18.58
CA GLU A 92 -21.02 10.03 -18.11
C GLU A 92 -20.78 10.31 -16.61
N GLN A 93 -20.08 9.39 -15.94
CA GLN A 93 -19.69 9.54 -14.55
C GLN A 93 -18.60 10.60 -14.40
N ILE A 94 -18.74 11.48 -13.41
CA ILE A 94 -17.72 12.45 -13.03
C ILE A 94 -16.79 11.81 -12.00
N PHE A 95 -15.49 11.80 -12.30
CA PHE A 95 -14.45 11.31 -11.39
C PHE A 95 -13.66 12.46 -10.79
N ILE A 96 -13.15 12.25 -9.57
CA ILE A 96 -12.17 13.12 -8.91
C ILE A 96 -10.93 12.29 -8.56
N TYR A 97 -9.80 12.97 -8.36
CA TYR A 97 -8.53 12.34 -8.05
C TYR A 97 -8.31 12.40 -6.54
N TYR A 98 -8.22 11.24 -5.91
CA TYR A 98 -8.13 11.11 -4.45
C TYR A 98 -6.72 11.38 -3.92
N GLY A 99 -5.75 11.55 -4.83
CA GLY A 99 -4.34 11.79 -4.55
C GLY A 99 -3.44 10.64 -5.03
N ALA A 100 -2.12 10.84 -4.90
CA ALA A 100 -1.11 9.86 -5.27
C ALA A 100 -0.99 8.77 -4.19
N LEU A 101 -2.03 7.97 -4.07
CA LEU A 101 -2.14 6.89 -3.09
C LEU A 101 -1.69 5.57 -3.70
N SER A 102 -1.04 4.72 -2.90
CA SER A 102 -0.74 3.34 -3.27
C SER A 102 -2.00 2.48 -3.23
N THR A 103 -1.99 1.31 -3.86
CA THR A 103 -3.12 0.37 -3.79
C THR A 103 -3.38 -0.10 -2.37
N ALA A 104 -2.33 -0.26 -1.56
CA ALA A 104 -2.45 -0.52 -0.13
C ALA A 104 -3.25 0.58 0.59
N SER A 105 -3.01 1.85 0.24
CA SER A 105 -3.74 2.99 0.82
C SER A 105 -5.19 3.04 0.33
N GLU A 106 -5.44 2.70 -0.94
CA GLU A 106 -6.79 2.61 -1.50
C GLU A 106 -7.60 1.52 -0.81
N LEU A 107 -7.02 0.33 -0.65
CA LEU A 107 -7.63 -0.81 0.01
C LEU A 107 -7.94 -0.49 1.46
N THR A 108 -6.93 -0.01 2.20
CA THR A 108 -7.05 0.23 3.63
C THR A 108 -8.06 1.33 3.96
N ARG A 109 -8.04 2.44 3.22
CA ARG A 109 -8.87 3.63 3.53
C ARG A 109 -10.24 3.60 2.88
N PHE A 110 -10.33 3.08 1.66
CA PHE A 110 -11.55 3.21 0.85
C PHE A 110 -12.17 1.87 0.46
N GLY A 111 -11.42 0.76 0.55
CA GLY A 111 -11.96 -0.57 0.26
C GLY A 111 -12.04 -0.92 -1.22
N PHE A 112 -11.15 -0.35 -2.03
CA PHE A 112 -10.98 -0.72 -3.42
C PHE A 112 -9.49 -0.74 -3.79
N CYS A 113 -9.15 -1.31 -4.93
CA CYS A 113 -7.80 -1.34 -5.45
C CYS A 113 -7.84 -1.07 -6.96
N ASP A 114 -7.11 -0.06 -7.43
CA ASP A 114 -6.90 0.15 -8.86
C ASP A 114 -5.67 -0.63 -9.33
N ARG A 115 -5.87 -1.60 -10.23
CA ARG A 115 -4.79 -2.48 -10.73
C ARG A 115 -3.76 -1.75 -11.60
N ASP A 116 -4.18 -0.64 -12.21
CA ASP A 116 -3.33 0.15 -13.10
C ASP A 116 -2.86 1.45 -12.43
N ASN A 117 -2.90 1.48 -11.09
CA ASN A 117 -2.47 2.62 -10.30
C ASN A 117 -0.96 2.91 -10.54
N PRO A 118 -0.60 4.04 -11.16
CA PRO A 118 0.78 4.38 -11.46
C PRO A 118 1.59 4.78 -10.21
N ASN A 119 0.92 5.03 -9.09
CA ASN A 119 1.53 5.38 -7.81
C ASN A 119 1.69 4.17 -6.90
N ASP A 120 1.43 2.96 -7.41
CA ASP A 120 1.51 1.78 -6.57
C ASP A 120 2.95 1.43 -6.20
N THR A 121 3.09 0.91 -4.99
CA THR A 121 4.39 0.61 -4.39
C THR A 121 4.35 -0.61 -3.50
N VAL A 122 5.42 -1.39 -3.53
CA VAL A 122 5.67 -2.47 -2.57
C VAL A 122 6.78 -2.04 -1.63
N PRO A 123 6.57 -2.08 -0.30
CA PRO A 123 7.64 -1.94 0.67
C PRO A 123 8.78 -2.93 0.46
N PHE A 124 10.00 -2.45 0.56
CA PHE A 124 11.21 -3.25 0.46
C PHE A 124 12.05 -3.04 1.71
N GLU A 125 12.14 -4.09 2.51
CA GLU A 125 12.83 -4.07 3.80
C GLU A 125 14.26 -4.57 3.63
N LEU A 126 15.19 -3.79 4.17
CA LEU A 126 16.60 -4.15 4.24
C LEU A 126 16.89 -4.59 5.66
N ASP A 127 17.56 -5.72 5.81
CA ASP A 127 18.18 -6.06 7.09
C ASP A 127 19.43 -5.21 7.28
N LEU A 128 19.40 -4.37 8.32
CA LEU A 128 20.46 -3.45 8.69
C LEU A 128 21.11 -3.83 10.03
N SER A 129 20.76 -4.99 10.59
CA SER A 129 21.21 -5.42 11.92
C SER A 129 22.72 -5.73 11.97
N GLU A 130 23.27 -6.30 10.89
CA GLU A 130 24.66 -6.75 10.81
C GLU A 130 25.64 -5.72 10.20
N MET A 131 25.27 -4.44 10.17
CA MET A 131 26.14 -3.40 9.61
C MET A 131 27.44 -3.21 10.40
N THR A 132 28.56 -3.24 9.69
CA THR A 132 29.87 -2.84 10.21
C THR A 132 29.94 -1.35 10.54
N GLU A 133 30.92 -0.94 11.35
CA GLU A 133 31.12 0.47 11.70
C GLU A 133 31.38 1.35 10.46
N LEU A 134 32.13 0.83 9.47
CA LEU A 134 32.41 1.55 8.23
C LEU A 134 31.12 1.80 7.43
N GLN A 135 30.25 0.80 7.34
CA GLN A 135 28.98 0.90 6.61
C GLN A 135 28.03 1.88 7.29
N ARG A 136 27.96 1.84 8.63
CA ARG A 136 27.16 2.78 9.41
C ARG A 136 27.62 4.23 9.20
N LYS A 137 28.93 4.48 9.31
CA LYS A 137 29.51 5.80 9.03
C LYS A 137 29.24 6.25 7.59
N ALA A 138 29.33 5.35 6.62
CA ALA A 138 28.98 5.66 5.24
C ALA A 138 27.50 6.07 5.12
N MET A 139 26.56 5.32 5.71
CA MET A 139 25.14 5.69 5.71
C MET A 139 24.88 7.06 6.35
N GLU A 140 25.57 7.37 7.46
CA GLU A 140 25.48 8.66 8.16
C GLU A 140 25.98 9.83 7.29
N VAL A 141 27.14 9.68 6.63
CA VAL A 141 27.71 10.71 5.74
C VAL A 141 26.77 11.04 4.58
N TRP A 142 26.06 10.03 4.06
CA TRP A 142 25.08 10.22 2.99
C TRP A 142 23.69 10.61 3.49
N GLU A 143 23.53 10.86 4.80
CA GLU A 143 22.27 11.19 5.45
C GLU A 143 21.15 10.19 5.09
N PHE A 144 21.53 8.92 4.93
CA PHE A 144 20.56 7.87 4.77
C PHE A 144 19.85 7.65 6.11
N ARG A 145 18.55 7.39 5.97
CA ARG A 145 17.59 7.23 7.06
C ARG A 145 17.12 5.78 7.01
N PRO A 146 17.79 4.88 7.74
CA PRO A 146 17.46 3.45 7.82
C PRO A 146 16.00 3.19 8.18
N ASP A 147 15.43 4.08 8.99
CA ASP A 147 14.05 4.04 9.47
C ASP A 147 13.01 4.37 8.39
N VAL A 148 13.44 4.94 7.26
CA VAL A 148 12.56 5.21 6.13
C VAL A 148 12.49 3.97 5.24
N GLN A 149 11.31 3.36 5.21
CA GLN A 149 11.00 2.20 4.38
C GLN A 149 11.28 2.52 2.90
N GLN A 150 11.99 1.61 2.23
CA GLN A 150 12.24 1.73 0.79
C GLN A 150 11.03 1.21 0.02
N LEU A 151 10.74 1.79 -1.13
CA LEU A 151 9.56 1.45 -1.94
C LEU A 151 9.99 1.04 -3.34
N LEU A 152 9.49 -0.09 -3.80
CA LEU A 152 9.61 -0.55 -5.18
C LEU A 152 8.38 -0.13 -5.97
N LYS A 153 8.61 0.20 -7.24
CA LYS A 153 7.57 0.59 -8.18
C LYS A 153 7.45 -0.42 -9.31
N ARG A 154 6.32 -0.37 -10.01
CA ARG A 154 6.04 -1.21 -11.16
C ARG A 154 6.92 -0.92 -12.38
N ASP A 155 7.64 0.20 -12.40
CA ASP A 155 8.60 0.49 -13.47
C ASP A 155 9.85 -0.41 -13.43
N GLY A 156 9.99 -1.23 -12.39
CA GLY A 156 11.12 -2.14 -12.23
C GLY A 156 12.44 -1.44 -11.93
N LEU A 157 12.42 -0.13 -11.65
CA LEU A 157 13.62 0.67 -11.40
C LEU A 157 13.76 0.96 -9.90
N PRO A 158 14.68 0.27 -9.20
CA PRO A 158 14.97 0.59 -7.81
C PRO A 158 15.40 2.03 -7.67
N SER A 159 14.97 2.69 -6.58
CA SER A 159 15.37 4.06 -6.33
C SER A 159 16.89 4.17 -6.19
N TRP A 160 17.47 5.30 -6.60
CA TRP A 160 18.90 5.53 -6.45
C TRP A 160 19.35 5.39 -4.99
N ARG A 161 18.46 5.76 -4.04
CA ARG A 161 18.69 5.67 -2.60
C ARG A 161 18.80 4.22 -2.16
N LEU A 162 17.87 3.37 -2.59
CA LEU A 162 17.91 1.92 -2.33
C LEU A 162 19.20 1.30 -2.89
N LEU A 163 19.57 1.61 -4.13
CA LEU A 163 20.81 1.12 -4.73
C LEU A 163 22.05 1.60 -3.97
N ALA A 164 22.09 2.87 -3.54
CA ALA A 164 23.20 3.38 -2.75
C ALA A 164 23.32 2.69 -1.38
N MET A 165 22.19 2.44 -0.71
CA MET A 165 22.17 1.70 0.55
C MET A 165 22.69 0.27 0.36
N LEU A 166 22.23 -0.46 -0.66
CA LEU A 166 22.72 -1.81 -0.97
C LEU A 166 24.22 -1.83 -1.30
N ARG A 167 24.71 -0.84 -2.05
CA ARG A 167 26.15 -0.70 -2.33
C ARG A 167 26.97 -0.50 -1.06
N ILE A 168 26.44 0.27 -0.11
CA ILE A 168 27.05 0.45 1.21
C ILE A 168 27.01 -0.86 2.01
N LEU A 169 25.92 -1.62 1.97
CA LEU A 169 25.87 -2.93 2.64
C LEU A 169 26.92 -3.93 2.09
N HIS A 170 27.40 -3.72 0.87
CA HIS A 170 28.45 -4.54 0.26
C HIS A 170 29.80 -3.81 0.09
N LEU A 171 30.07 -2.76 0.89
CA LEU A 171 31.26 -1.89 0.75
C LEU A 171 32.62 -2.62 0.89
N ASN A 172 32.62 -3.86 1.38
CA ASN A 172 33.80 -4.73 1.45
C ASN A 172 34.27 -5.22 0.06
N GLN A 173 33.41 -5.18 -0.93
CA GLN A 173 33.72 -5.39 -2.34
C GLN A 173 33.55 -4.07 -3.09
N LEU A 174 34.30 -3.87 -4.18
CA LEU A 174 34.25 -2.66 -4.99
C LEU A 174 33.95 -2.99 -6.46
N SER A 175 33.52 -1.97 -7.21
CA SER A 175 33.28 -2.06 -8.66
C SER A 175 32.30 -3.19 -9.02
N VAL A 176 32.61 -4.02 -10.02
CA VAL A 176 31.74 -5.09 -10.54
C VAL A 176 31.40 -6.13 -9.46
N ALA A 177 32.34 -6.45 -8.56
CA ALA A 177 32.10 -7.40 -7.47
C ALA A 177 31.03 -6.89 -6.49
N ASN A 178 31.03 -5.58 -6.19
CA ASN A 178 29.99 -4.94 -5.39
C ASN A 178 28.62 -5.02 -6.09
N GLU A 179 28.58 -4.65 -7.37
CA GLU A 179 27.32 -4.66 -8.13
C GLU A 179 26.71 -6.06 -8.21
N LYS A 180 27.52 -7.11 -8.38
CA LYS A 180 27.02 -8.50 -8.33
C LYS A 180 26.34 -8.84 -7.01
N LEU A 181 26.91 -8.40 -5.88
CA LEU A 181 26.30 -8.61 -4.56
C LEU A 181 25.03 -7.78 -4.39
N VAL A 182 25.01 -6.53 -4.85
CA VAL A 182 23.82 -5.66 -4.82
C VAL A 182 22.64 -6.32 -5.53
N TRP A 183 22.84 -6.74 -6.78
CA TRP A 183 21.77 -7.37 -7.56
C TRP A 183 21.42 -8.78 -7.05
N GLY A 184 22.40 -9.54 -6.54
CA GLY A 184 22.17 -10.83 -5.89
C GLY A 184 21.29 -10.72 -4.63
N THR A 185 21.60 -9.76 -3.74
CA THR A 185 20.77 -9.50 -2.55
C THR A 185 19.36 -9.05 -2.94
N MET A 186 19.22 -8.22 -3.99
CA MET A 186 17.89 -7.87 -4.50
C MET A 186 17.12 -9.09 -5.00
N GLU A 187 17.76 -9.99 -5.75
CA GLU A 187 17.14 -11.22 -6.23
C GLU A 187 16.69 -12.10 -5.04
N GLU A 188 17.55 -12.31 -4.05
CA GLU A 188 17.25 -13.09 -2.85
C GLU A 188 16.05 -12.54 -2.08
N LEU A 189 16.03 -11.23 -1.80
CA LEU A 189 14.95 -10.58 -1.06
C LEU A 189 13.63 -10.58 -1.84
N LEU A 190 13.67 -10.31 -3.14
CA LEU A 190 12.47 -10.36 -3.99
C LEU A 190 11.90 -11.77 -4.08
N ASN A 191 12.76 -12.79 -4.20
CA ASN A 191 12.32 -14.19 -4.19
C ASN A 191 11.74 -14.59 -2.83
N ALA A 192 12.30 -14.10 -1.71
CA ALA A 192 11.74 -14.31 -0.38
C ALA A 192 10.35 -13.69 -0.24
N VAL A 193 10.15 -12.48 -0.77
CA VAL A 193 8.83 -11.81 -0.83
C VAL A 193 7.85 -12.64 -1.66
N THR A 194 8.25 -13.12 -2.85
CA THR A 194 7.41 -14.00 -3.67
C THR A 194 7.03 -15.29 -2.94
N ALA A 195 7.98 -15.91 -2.23
CA ALA A 195 7.76 -17.15 -1.49
C ALA A 195 6.86 -16.97 -0.25
N GLY A 196 6.72 -15.74 0.25
CA GLY A 196 5.82 -15.42 1.36
C GLY A 196 4.33 -15.48 0.98
N TYR A 197 3.99 -15.36 -0.30
CA TYR A 197 2.61 -15.46 -0.76
C TYR A 197 2.17 -16.94 -0.90
N PRO A 198 0.94 -17.29 -0.45
CA PRO A 198 0.45 -18.67 -0.52
C PRO A 198 0.10 -19.13 -1.95
N THR A 199 -0.21 -18.19 -2.85
CA THR A 199 -0.69 -18.45 -4.22
C THR A 199 0.27 -17.88 -5.26
N ARG A 200 0.17 -18.34 -6.50
CA ARG A 200 0.92 -17.77 -7.64
C ARG A 200 0.16 -16.63 -8.32
N LEU A 201 0.88 -15.79 -9.05
CA LEU A 201 0.29 -14.65 -9.76
C LEU A 201 -0.79 -15.10 -10.77
N GLU A 202 -0.49 -16.12 -11.57
CA GLU A 202 -1.40 -16.61 -12.60
C GLU A 202 -2.67 -17.24 -12.00
N GLU A 203 -2.53 -17.89 -10.85
CA GLU A 203 -3.64 -18.45 -10.09
C GLU A 203 -4.57 -17.35 -9.61
N ASP A 204 -4.04 -16.28 -9.00
CA ASP A 204 -4.85 -15.16 -8.52
C ASP A 204 -5.53 -14.40 -9.65
N ILE A 205 -4.84 -14.18 -10.78
CA ILE A 205 -5.45 -13.55 -11.97
C ILE A 205 -6.63 -14.40 -12.45
N SER A 206 -6.45 -15.71 -12.54
CA SER A 206 -7.51 -16.64 -12.97
C SER A 206 -8.69 -16.64 -12.00
N ARG A 207 -8.42 -16.71 -10.68
CA ARG A 207 -9.43 -16.63 -9.62
C ARG A 207 -10.23 -15.34 -9.70
N LEU A 208 -9.57 -14.21 -9.90
CA LEU A 208 -10.20 -12.89 -10.01
C LEU A 208 -11.10 -12.80 -11.25
N GLU A 209 -10.62 -13.27 -12.40
CA GLU A 209 -11.39 -13.25 -13.66
C GLU A 209 -12.60 -14.19 -13.62
N GLU A 210 -12.46 -15.37 -13.01
CA GLU A 210 -13.58 -16.28 -12.79
C GLU A 210 -14.60 -15.68 -11.81
N GLY A 211 -14.15 -15.19 -10.64
CA GLY A 211 -15.01 -14.60 -9.62
C GLY A 211 -15.78 -13.36 -10.10
N LYS A 212 -15.17 -12.52 -10.96
CA LYS A 212 -15.86 -11.39 -11.60
C LYS A 212 -16.92 -11.85 -12.61
N ARG A 213 -16.68 -12.94 -13.34
CA ARG A 213 -17.64 -13.49 -14.32
C ARG A 213 -18.82 -14.17 -13.65
N SER A 214 -18.57 -14.96 -12.62
CA SER A 214 -19.61 -15.68 -11.87
C SER A 214 -20.38 -14.78 -10.90
N SER A 215 -19.91 -13.56 -10.63
CA SER A 215 -20.41 -12.69 -9.55
C SER A 215 -20.43 -13.37 -8.18
N SER A 216 -19.53 -14.34 -7.96
CA SER A 216 -19.49 -15.15 -6.74
C SER A 216 -18.62 -14.54 -5.63
N MET A 217 -17.84 -13.51 -5.93
CA MET A 217 -16.96 -12.84 -4.97
C MET A 217 -17.56 -11.55 -4.43
N SER A 218 -17.35 -11.29 -3.14
CA SER A 218 -17.63 -10.00 -2.53
C SER A 218 -16.68 -8.91 -3.07
N ALA A 219 -17.08 -7.64 -2.92
CA ALA A 219 -16.24 -6.52 -3.30
C ALA A 219 -14.92 -6.46 -2.49
N GLY A 220 -14.94 -6.83 -1.21
CA GLY A 220 -13.75 -6.92 -0.37
C GLY A 220 -12.78 -8.00 -0.86
N MET A 221 -13.29 -9.20 -1.18
CA MET A 221 -12.49 -10.28 -1.77
C MET A 221 -11.82 -9.85 -3.08
N ILE A 222 -12.59 -9.19 -3.97
CA ILE A 222 -12.06 -8.64 -5.23
C ILE A 222 -10.95 -7.62 -4.95
N ALA A 223 -11.13 -6.74 -3.97
CA ALA A 223 -10.15 -5.71 -3.62
C ALA A 223 -8.86 -6.33 -3.06
N CYS A 224 -8.97 -7.30 -2.15
CA CYS A 224 -7.81 -8.00 -1.57
C CYS A 224 -7.01 -8.77 -2.62
N ILE A 225 -7.67 -9.58 -3.46
CA ILE A 225 -7.00 -10.34 -4.52
C ILE A 225 -6.38 -9.38 -5.54
N SER A 226 -7.07 -8.29 -5.90
CA SER A 226 -6.52 -7.29 -6.83
C SER A 226 -5.25 -6.63 -6.27
N HIS A 227 -5.22 -6.33 -4.96
CA HIS A 227 -4.05 -5.79 -4.27
C HIS A 227 -2.87 -6.77 -4.30
N VAL A 228 -3.11 -8.04 -3.97
CA VAL A 228 -2.07 -9.09 -4.01
C VAL A 228 -1.49 -9.27 -5.41
N ILE A 229 -2.34 -9.29 -6.43
CA ILE A 229 -1.90 -9.32 -7.84
C ILE A 229 -1.02 -8.11 -8.16
N SER A 230 -1.44 -6.90 -7.75
CA SER A 230 -0.67 -5.67 -8.00
C SER A 230 0.72 -5.73 -7.40
N GLN A 231 0.83 -6.20 -6.15
CA GLN A 231 2.13 -6.36 -5.48
C GLN A 231 3.02 -7.39 -6.16
N LYS A 232 2.47 -8.55 -6.54
CA LYS A 232 3.21 -9.60 -7.25
C LYS A 232 3.75 -9.09 -8.60
N LEU A 233 2.95 -8.31 -9.34
CA LEU A 233 3.39 -7.68 -10.58
C LEU A 233 4.57 -6.72 -10.38
N ILE A 234 4.55 -5.92 -9.30
CA ILE A 234 5.67 -5.04 -8.94
C ILE A 234 6.93 -5.86 -8.66
N VAL A 235 6.82 -6.93 -7.87
CA VAL A 235 7.95 -7.80 -7.52
C VAL A 235 8.51 -8.49 -8.76
N GLU A 236 7.66 -9.04 -9.64
CA GLU A 236 8.09 -9.68 -10.88
C GLU A 236 8.81 -8.74 -11.84
N GLU A 237 8.32 -7.49 -12.00
CA GLU A 237 8.96 -6.52 -12.89
C GLU A 237 10.33 -6.08 -12.37
N ASN A 238 10.47 -5.95 -11.05
CA ASN A 238 11.77 -5.72 -10.42
C ASN A 238 12.70 -6.92 -10.59
N LEU A 239 12.21 -8.16 -10.43
CA LEU A 239 13.00 -9.38 -10.66
C LEU A 239 13.51 -9.48 -12.11
N LYS A 240 12.69 -9.12 -13.11
CA LYS A 240 13.13 -9.04 -14.51
C LYS A 240 14.29 -8.06 -14.68
N THR A 241 14.18 -6.88 -14.06
CA THR A 241 15.24 -5.87 -14.10
C THR A 241 16.52 -6.37 -13.45
N VAL A 242 16.42 -7.01 -12.28
CA VAL A 242 17.56 -7.62 -11.57
C VAL A 242 18.25 -8.65 -12.45
N LYS A 243 17.50 -9.59 -13.05
CA LYS A 243 18.04 -10.64 -13.93
C LYS A 243 18.75 -10.05 -15.15
N ASN A 244 18.15 -9.04 -15.78
CA ASN A 244 18.77 -8.34 -16.91
C ASN A 244 20.08 -7.64 -16.50
N LYS A 245 20.13 -7.03 -15.31
CA LYS A 245 21.35 -6.39 -14.79
C LYS A 245 22.44 -7.41 -14.48
N MET A 246 22.09 -8.53 -13.84
CA MET A 246 23.04 -9.61 -13.55
C MET A 246 23.61 -10.22 -14.83
N MET A 247 22.77 -10.47 -15.84
CA MET A 247 23.23 -10.98 -17.15
C MET A 247 24.25 -10.03 -17.80
N ASN A 248 23.99 -8.73 -17.78
CA ASN A 248 24.89 -7.72 -18.32
C ASN A 248 26.21 -7.60 -17.54
N LEU A 249 26.22 -7.88 -16.24
CA LEU A 249 27.44 -7.89 -15.43
C LEU A 249 28.31 -9.13 -15.70
N LEU A 250 27.69 -10.26 -16.06
CA LEU A 250 28.40 -11.49 -16.44
C LEU A 250 29.08 -11.37 -17.82
N THR A 251 28.52 -10.58 -18.73
CA THR A 251 29.10 -10.35 -20.07
C THR A 251 30.23 -9.33 -20.07
N GLN A 252 30.37 -8.52 -19.02
CA GLN A 252 31.48 -7.54 -18.86
C GLN A 252 32.77 -8.16 -18.30
N ASP A 253 32.71 -9.38 -17.78
CA ASP A 253 33.87 -10.13 -17.28
C ASP A 253 34.54 -11.02 -18.36
N GLN A 254 34.06 -10.98 -19.61
CA GLN A 254 34.63 -11.68 -20.78
C GLN A 254 35.38 -10.72 -21.70
#